data_AF-A0A2V5V3V6-F1
#
_entry.id   AF-A0A2V5V3V6-F1
#
_cell.length_a   1.000
_cell.length_b   1.000
_cell.length_c   1.000
_cell.angle_alpha   90.00
_cell.angle_beta   90.00
_cell.angle_gamma   90.00
#
_symmetry.space_group_name_H-M   'P 1'
#
loop_
_entity.id
_entity.type
_entity.pdbx_description
1 polymer ?
#
loop_
_entity_poly.entity_id
_entity_poly.type
_entity_poly.pdbx_seq_one_letter_code
_entity_poly.pdbx_strand_id
1 'polypeptide(L)' 'MARKDAIEVEGTVVELLPNTMFRVELPNGHRVLAHISGKMRLHFIRILPGD' A
#
# COMPACT_ATOMS: atom_id res chain seq x y z
N MET A 1 -21.12 -14.30 -3.08
CA MET A 1 -20.14 -14.56 -4.15
C MET A 1 -19.67 -13.23 -4.70
N ALA A 2 -18.58 -12.67 -4.16
CA ALA A 2 -18.09 -11.36 -4.57
C ALA A 2 -16.83 -11.55 -5.40
N ARG A 3 -16.99 -11.51 -6.73
CA ARG A 3 -15.86 -11.30 -7.64
C ARG A 3 -15.38 -9.88 -7.42
N LYS A 4 -14.30 -9.73 -6.67
CA LYS A 4 -13.44 -8.55 -6.77
C LYS A 4 -12.14 -9.09 -7.32
N ASP A 5 -12.02 -9.07 -8.64
CA ASP A 5 -10.74 -9.24 -9.32
C ASP A 5 -9.90 -8.01 -8.94
N ALA A 6 -9.26 -8.10 -7.78
CA ALA A 6 -8.33 -7.09 -7.32
C ALA A 6 -7.08 -7.24 -8.20
N ILE A 7 -6.69 -6.15 -8.85
CA ILE A 7 -5.46 -6.14 -9.65
C ILE A 7 -4.31 -6.00 -8.65
N GLU A 8 -3.53 -7.06 -8.52
CA GLU A 8 -2.30 -7.05 -7.75
C GLU A 8 -1.24 -6.35 -8.59
N VAL A 9 -0.70 -5.26 -8.05
CA VAL A 9 0.36 -4.49 -8.71
C VAL A 9 1.42 -4.19 -7.67
N GLU A 10 2.67 -4.37 -8.07
CA GLU A 10 3.83 -3.97 -7.29
C GLU A 10 4.07 -2.48 -7.47
N GLY A 11 4.41 -1.80 -6.38
CA GLY A 11 4.75 -0.38 -6.38
C GLY A 11 5.58 -0.07 -5.16
N THR A 12 6.34 1.03 -5.22
CA THR A 12 7.27 1.42 -4.17
C THR A 12 6.65 2.49 -3.29
N VAL A 13 6.72 2.33 -1.97
CA VAL A 13 6.30 3.34 -1.00
C VAL A 13 7.31 4.48 -1.01
N VAL A 14 6.86 5.65 -1.46
CA VAL A 14 7.67 6.87 -1.52
C VAL A 14 7.59 7.65 -0.21
N GLU A 15 6.39 7.76 0.36
CA GLU A 15 6.16 8.60 1.54
C GLU A 15 5.17 7.96 2.53
N LEU A 16 5.40 8.24 3.81
CA LEU A 16 4.52 7.90 4.92
C LEU A 16 3.61 9.10 5.22
N LEU A 17 2.30 8.90 5.21
CA LEU A 17 1.32 9.92 5.59
C LEU A 17 0.75 9.64 6.99
N PRO A 18 0.33 10.70 7.72
CA PRO A 18 -0.45 10.53 8.93
C PRO A 18 -1.73 9.73 8.64
N ASN A 19 -2.19 8.95 9.62
CA ASN A 19 -3.30 7.98 9.52
C ASN A 19 -2.98 6.65 8.82
N THR A 20 -1.72 6.19 8.79
CA THR A 20 -1.37 4.85 8.22
C THR A 20 -1.73 4.75 6.74
N MET A 21 -1.67 5.89 6.04
CA MET A 21 -1.72 5.95 4.60
C MET A 21 -0.30 6.05 4.06
N PHE A 22 -0.08 5.45 2.89
CA PHE A 22 1.22 5.36 2.25
C PHE A 22 1.08 5.89 0.83
N ARG A 23 2.00 6.73 0.40
CA ARG A 23 2.08 7.14 -0.99
C ARG A 23 2.90 6.09 -1.73
N VAL A 24 2.25 5.34 -2.61
CA VAL A 24 2.89 4.31 -3.42
C VAL A 24 3.00 4.83 -4.85
N GLU A 25 4.19 4.72 -5.43
CA GLU A 25 4.43 5.00 -6.83
C GLU A 25 4.44 3.69 -7.61
N LEU A 26 3.54 3.61 -8.58
CA LEU A 26 3.44 2.48 -9.49
C LEU A 26 4.53 2.60 -10.57
N PRO A 27 4.97 1.49 -11.19
CA PRO A 27 5.93 1.50 -12.29
C PRO A 27 5.43 2.32 -13.50
N ASN A 28 4.12 2.57 -13.59
CA ASN A 28 3.50 3.40 -14.62
C ASN A 28 3.65 4.92 -14.36
N GLY A 29 4.36 5.34 -13.30
CA GLY A 29 4.56 6.74 -12.93
C GLY A 29 3.37 7.39 -12.21
N HIS A 30 2.34 6.62 -11.87
CA HIS A 30 1.20 7.09 -11.10
C HIS A 30 1.46 6.96 -9.60
N ARG A 31 1.12 8.01 -8.85
CA ARG A 31 1.18 8.02 -7.38
C ARG A 31 -0.20 7.78 -6.82
N VAL A 32 -0.35 6.71 -6.05
CA VAL A 32 -1.61 6.32 -5.42
C VAL A 32 -1.48 6.38 -3.89
N LEU A 33 -2.62 6.59 -3.23
CA LEU A 33 -2.72 6.48 -1.78
C LEU A 33 -3.13 5.05 -1.43
N ALA A 34 -2.25 4.34 -0.75
CA ALA A 34 -2.49 2.99 -0.25
C ALA A 34 -2.70 3.03 1.27
N HIS A 35 -3.41 2.02 1.78
CA HIS A 35 -3.54 1.79 3.21
C HIS A 35 -3.15 0.34 3.52
N ILE A 36 -2.64 0.11 4.72
CA ILE A 36 -2.30 -1.25 5.15
C ILE A 36 -3.54 -2.13 5.29
N SER A 37 -3.40 -3.37 4.84
CA SER A 37 -4.40 -4.40 5.11
C SER A 37 -4.48 -4.67 6.62
N GLY A 38 -5.70 -4.91 7.11
CA GLY A 38 -5.94 -5.23 8.53
C GLY A 38 -5.15 -6.44 9.02
N LYS A 39 -4.83 -7.40 8.14
CA LYS A 39 -3.95 -8.53 8.48
C LYS A 39 -2.53 -8.09 8.84
N MET A 40 -1.99 -7.06 8.18
CA MET A 40 -0.65 -6.55 8.50
C MET A 40 -0.61 -5.86 9.86
N ARG A 41 -1.71 -5.19 10.25
CA ARG A 41 -1.87 -4.60 11.60
C ARG A 41 -1.82 -5.67 12.69
N LEU A 42 -2.50 -6.80 12.47
CA LEU A 42 -2.51 -7.92 13.43
C LEU A 42 -1.11 -8.52 13.63
N HIS A 43 -0.30 -8.55 12.58
CA HIS A 43 1.08 -9.06 12.63
C HIS A 43 2.12 -7.98 12.95
N PHE A 44 1.70 -6.76 13.33
CA PHE A 44 2.57 -5.64 13.67
C PHE A 44 3.67 -5.35 12.63
N ILE A 45 3.37 -5.57 11.35
CA ILE A 45 4.32 -5.32 10.26
C ILE A 45 4.50 -3.81 10.12
N ARG A 46 5.74 -3.34 10.26
CA ARG A 46 6.12 -1.93 10.08
C ARG A 46 6.59 -1.73 8.65
N ILE A 47 6.02 -0.74 7.98
CA ILE A 47 6.43 -0.33 6.63
C ILE A 47 7.30 0.91 6.79
N LEU A 48 8.43 0.92 6.09
CA LEU A 48 9.36 2.04 6.01
C LEU A 48 9.24 2.70 4.63
N PRO A 49 9.56 3.99 4.48
CA PRO A 49 9.59 4.62 3.18
C PRO A 49 10.77 4.04 2.37
N GLY A 50 10.50 3.52 1.18
CA GLY A 50 11.47 2.84 0.31
C GLY A 50 11.18 1.35 0.06
N ASP A 51 10.21 0.75 0.75
CA ASP A 51 9.63 -0.57 0.42
C ASP A 51 8.61 -0.43 -0.72
#